data_AF-A0AAQ3WGD3-F1
#
_entry.id   AF-A0AAQ3WGD3-F1
#
_cell.length_a   1.000
_cell.length_b   1.000
_cell.length_c   1.000
_cell.angle_alpha   90.00
_cell.angle_beta   90.00
_cell.angle_gamma   90.00
#
_symmetry.space_group_name_H-M   'P 1'
#
loop_
_entity.id
_entity.type
_entity.pdbx_description
1 polymer ?
#
loop_
_entity_poly.entity_id
_entity_poly.type
_entity_poly.pdbx_seq_one_letter_code
_entity_poly.pdbx_strand_id
1 'polypeptide(L)'
;MPPERDIEFSIELVHGTAPIYKKAYRISGVELLEVKKQIDELLEKGFIRKSTSPWASPVLLTEKKDGTLRMKARLLPMLLDN
;
A
#
# COMPACT_ATOMS: atom_id res chain seq x y z
N MET A 1 7.04 -12.07 -13.15
CA MET A 1 6.16 -11.07 -13.80
C MET A 1 4.72 -11.50 -13.61
N PRO A 2 3.75 -10.58 -13.49
CA PRO A 2 2.34 -10.96 -13.57
C PRO A 2 2.11 -11.71 -14.90
N PRO A 3 1.24 -12.72 -14.92
CA PRO A 3 0.91 -13.43 -16.15
C PRO A 3 0.31 -12.45 -17.16
N GLU A 4 0.55 -12.68 -18.45
CA GLU A 4 -0.20 -12.00 -19.50
C GLU A 4 -1.70 -12.22 -19.24
N ARG A 5 -2.45 -11.12 -19.27
CA ARG A 5 -3.90 -11.12 -19.16
C ARG A 5 -4.44 -10.51 -20.43
N ASP A 6 -5.51 -11.09 -20.96
CA ASP A 6 -6.21 -10.54 -22.13
C ASP A 6 -6.87 -9.18 -21.84
N ILE A 7 -6.97 -8.81 -20.56
CA ILE A 7 -7.65 -7.60 -20.10
C ILE A 7 -6.67 -6.74 -19.29
N GLU A 8 -6.51 -5.50 -19.73
CA GLU A 8 -5.84 -4.45 -18.97
C GLU A 8 -6.84 -3.79 -18.01
N PHE A 9 -6.48 -3.74 -16.73
CA PHE A 9 -7.30 -3.06 -15.72
C PHE A 9 -6.81 -1.63 -15.54
N SER A 10 -7.65 -0.65 -15.87
CA SER A 10 -7.43 0.77 -15.56
C SER A 10 -8.29 1.19 -14.36
N ILE A 11 -7.79 2.16 -13.58
CA ILE A 11 -8.56 2.84 -12.53
C ILE A 11 -8.69 4.29 -12.98
N GLU A 12 -9.89 4.67 -13.42
CA GLU A 12 -10.21 6.05 -13.78
C GLU A 12 -10.45 6.88 -12.51
N LEU A 13 -9.85 8.06 -12.47
CA LEU A 13 -10.08 9.02 -11.40
C LEU A 13 -11.21 9.97 -11.81
N VAL A 14 -12.02 10.41 -10.84
CA VAL A 14 -13.00 11.47 -11.07
C VAL A 14 -12.26 12.74 -11.52
N HIS A 15 -12.83 13.46 -12.50
CA HIS A 15 -12.22 14.69 -12.99
C HIS A 15 -11.96 15.69 -11.85
N GLY A 16 -10.75 16.25 -11.81
CA GLY A 16 -10.33 17.17 -10.74
C GLY A 16 -9.84 16.51 -9.46
N THR A 17 -9.79 15.17 -9.37
CA THR A 17 -9.24 14.49 -8.19
C THR A 17 -7.75 14.82 -8.01
N ALA A 18 -7.43 15.54 -6.93
CA ALA A 18 -6.06 15.82 -6.55
C ALA A 18 -5.42 14.61 -5.84
N PRO A 19 -4.07 14.44 -5.92
CA PRO A 19 -3.39 13.39 -5.20
C PRO A 19 -3.60 13.45 -3.68
N ILE A 20 -3.91 12.30 -3.09
CA ILE A 20 -4.04 12.17 -1.64
C ILE A 20 -2.72 11.66 -1.06
N TYR A 21 -2.14 12.44 -0.16
CA TYR A 21 -0.97 12.08 0.62
C TYR A 21 -1.29 12.08 2.12
N LYS A 22 -0.99 10.98 2.80
CA LYS A 22 -0.97 10.94 4.26
C LYS A 22 0.36 10.39 4.78
N LYS A 23 0.91 11.10 5.77
CA LYS A 23 2.16 10.73 6.44
C LYS A 23 2.02 9.38 7.13
N ALA A 24 3.09 8.58 7.10
CA ALA A 24 3.18 7.34 7.86
C ALA A 24 2.96 7.57 9.36
N TYR A 25 2.30 6.61 10.02
CA TYR A 25 2.14 6.64 11.47
C TYR A 25 3.46 6.36 12.18
N ARG A 26 3.55 6.80 13.44
CA ARG A 26 4.67 6.43 14.31
C ARG A 26 4.53 4.94 14.66
N ILE A 27 5.59 4.18 14.41
CA ILE A 27 5.70 2.76 14.74
C ILE A 27 6.92 2.53 15.63
N SER A 28 6.89 1.47 16.42
CA SER A 28 8.00 1.02 17.26
C SER A 28 9.15 0.44 16.42
N GLY A 29 10.32 0.24 17.04
CA GLY A 29 11.48 -0.35 16.36
C GLY A 29 11.21 -1.78 15.85
N VAL A 30 10.49 -2.58 16.62
CA VAL A 30 10.12 -3.96 16.24
C VAL A 30 9.19 -3.96 15.03
N GLU A 31 8.17 -3.11 15.05
CA GLU A 31 7.25 -2.93 13.93
C GLU A 31 7.97 -2.45 12.66
N LEU A 32 8.93 -1.53 12.79
CA LEU A 32 9.70 -1.05 11.64
C LEU A 32 10.52 -2.17 10.98
N LEU A 33 11.12 -3.08 11.77
CA LEU A 33 11.85 -4.23 11.24
C LEU A 33 10.91 -5.16 10.45
N GLU A 34 9.72 -5.42 10.97
CA GLU A 34 8.74 -6.26 10.30
C GLU A 34 8.18 -5.62 9.03
N VAL A 35 7.93 -4.30 9.03
CA VAL A 35 7.53 -3.57 7.81
C VAL A 35 8.61 -3.69 6.73
N LYS A 36 9.88 -3.49 7.08
CA LYS A 36 10.99 -3.60 6.12
C LYS A 36 11.07 -5.01 5.52
N LYS A 37 11.02 -6.03 6.38
CA LYS A 37 11.00 -7.43 5.94
C LYS A 37 9.88 -7.71 4.95
N GLN A 38 8.64 -7.32 5.26
CA GLN A 38 7.49 -7.54 4.36
C GLN A 38 7.62 -6.75 3.05
N ILE A 39 8.16 -5.52 3.08
CA ILE A 39 8.43 -4.74 1.86
C ILE A 39 9.46 -5.45 0.98
N ASP A 40 10.56 -5.93 1.56
CA ASP A 40 11.63 -6.61 0.81
C ASP A 40 11.11 -7.91 0.17
N GLU A 41 10.33 -8.72 0.91
CA GLU A 41 9.69 -9.92 0.37
C GLU A 41 8.73 -9.60 -0.79
N LEU A 42 7.97 -8.50 -0.70
CA LEU A 42 7.05 -8.08 -1.76
C LEU A 42 7.78 -7.52 -2.98
N LEU A 43 8.93 -6.87 -2.79
CA LEU A 43 9.82 -6.42 -3.86
C LEU A 43 10.45 -7.62 -4.57
N GLU A 44 10.94 -8.61 -3.83
CA GLU A 44 11.54 -9.84 -4.37
C GLU A 44 10.53 -10.63 -5.21
N LYS A 45 9.28 -10.73 -4.73
CA LYS A 45 8.16 -11.34 -5.48
C LYS A 45 7.72 -10.52 -6.71
N GLY A 46 8.17 -9.27 -6.82
CA GLY A 46 7.77 -8.35 -7.89
C GLY A 46 6.31 -7.89 -7.80
N PHE A 47 5.69 -7.96 -6.61
CA PHE A 47 4.32 -7.50 -6.39
C PHE A 47 4.23 -5.98 -6.22
N ILE A 48 5.30 -5.35 -5.74
CA ILE A 48 5.42 -3.89 -5.61
C ILE A 48 6.72 -3.41 -6.25
N ARG A 49 6.83 -2.09 -6.46
CA ARG A 49 8.04 -1.42 -6.94
C ARG A 49 8.22 -0.08 -6.24
N LYS A 50 9.45 0.42 -6.20
CA LYS A 50 9.73 1.80 -5.78
C LYS A 50 9.04 2.77 -6.75
N SER A 51 8.52 3.88 -6.22
CA SER A 51 7.78 4.89 -6.99
C SER A 51 7.96 6.27 -6.38
N THR A 52 7.90 7.30 -7.22
CA THR A 52 7.86 8.73 -6.83
C THR A 52 6.45 9.30 -7.00
N SER A 53 5.43 8.55 -6.57
CA SER A 53 4.03 8.95 -6.75
C SER A 53 3.66 10.12 -5.83
N PRO A 54 2.86 11.10 -6.28
CA PRO A 54 2.28 12.10 -5.39
C PRO A 54 1.22 11.50 -4.44
N TRP A 55 0.77 10.27 -4.71
CA TRP A 55 -0.18 9.53 -3.87
C TRP A 55 0.56 8.71 -2.82
N ALA A 56 0.12 8.81 -1.56
CA ALA A 56 0.64 7.96 -0.50
C ALA A 56 -0.42 7.67 0.57
N SER A 57 -0.45 6.40 0.98
CA SER A 57 -1.25 5.96 2.12
C SER A 57 -0.35 5.40 3.22
N PRO A 58 -0.64 5.67 4.50
CA PRO A 58 0.10 5.09 5.60
C PRO A 58 -0.14 3.59 5.69
N VAL A 59 0.91 2.90 6.12
CA VAL A 59 0.88 1.49 6.48
C VAL A 59 0.48 1.32 7.94
N LEU A 60 -0.26 0.26 8.22
CA LEU A 60 -0.64 -0.24 9.54
C LEU A 60 -0.20 -1.69 9.68
N LEU A 61 0.12 -2.11 10.90
CA LEU A 61 0.32 -3.51 11.25
C LEU A 61 -0.85 -3.99 12.09
N THR A 62 -1.31 -5.20 11.80
CA THR A 62 -2.31 -5.88 12.63
C THR A 62 -1.85 -7.29 12.93
N GLU A 63 -2.04 -7.74 14.16
CA GLU A 63 -1.81 -9.12 14.54
C GLU A 63 -2.79 -10.06 13.82
N LYS A 64 -2.27 -11.19 13.35
CA LYS A 64 -3.06 -12.32 12.89
C LYS A 64 -3.31 -13.28 14.05
N LYS A 65 -4.22 -14.25 13.83
CA LYS A 65 -4.52 -15.32 14.79
C LYS A 65 -3.30 -16.16 15.18
N ASP A 66 -2.29 -16.25 14.31
CA ASP A 66 -1.05 -17.00 14.53
C ASP A 66 0.03 -16.18 15.28
N GLY A 67 -0.27 -14.96 15.71
CA GLY A 67 0.67 -14.06 16.39
C GLY A 67 1.61 -13.30 15.47
N THR A 68 1.57 -13.53 14.15
CA THR A 68 2.37 -12.76 13.19
C THR A 68 1.71 -11.42 12.87
N LEU A 69 2.52 -10.40 12.55
CA LEU A 69 2.01 -9.11 12.11
C LEU A 69 1.75 -9.13 10.60
N ARG A 70 0.69 -8.44 10.16
CA ARG A 70 0.35 -8.25 8.74
C ARG A 70 0.35 -6.78 8.40
N MET A 71 1.15 -6.41 7.39
CA MET A 71 1.12 -5.08 6.79
C MET A 71 -0.19 -4.84 6.04
N LYS A 72 -0.81 -3.68 6.27
CA LYS A 72 -2.03 -3.21 5.60
C LYS A 72 -1.85 -1.76 5.17
N ALA A 73 -2.24 -1.44 3.94
CA ALA A 73 -2.38 -0.04 3.51
C ALA A 73 -3.75 0.48 3.96
N ARG A 74 -3.80 1.70 4.50
CA ARG A 74 -5.07 2.32 4.87
C ARG A 74 -5.77 2.81 3.60
N LEU A 75 -6.91 2.23 3.24
CA LEU A 75 -7.71 2.83 2.18
C LEU A 75 -8.21 4.19 2.67
N LEU A 76 -7.87 5.25 1.95
CA LEU A 76 -8.42 6.58 2.21
C LEU A 76 -9.66 6.71 1.32
N PRO A 77 -10.78 7.23 1.84
CA PRO A 77 -11.93 7.51 1.00
C PRO A 77 -11.46 8.45 -0.10
N MET A 78 -11.54 7.97 -1.34
CA MET A 78 -11.61 8.86 -2.49
C MET A 78 -12.87 9.68 -2.23
N LEU A 79 -12.75 11.00 -2.17
CA LEU A 79 -13.93 11.87 -2.07
C LEU A 79 -14.76 11.61 -3.33
N LEU A 80 -15.69 10.67 -3.25
CA LEU A 80 -16.76 10.50 -4.21
C LEU A 80 -17.78 11.54 -3.78
N ASP A 81 -17.65 12.73 -4.33
CA ASP A 81 -18.74 13.71 -4.23
C ASP A 81 -19.96 13.10 -4.96
N ASN A 82 -21.09 13.10 -4.26
CA ASN A 82 -22.42 12.71 -4.75
C ASN A 82 -22.90 13.66 -5.86
#